data_AF-A0A382AEC1-F1
#
_entry.id   AF-A0A382AEC1-F1
#
_cell.length_a   1.000
_cell.length_b   1.000
_cell.length_c   1.000
_cell.angle_alpha   90.00
_cell.angle_beta   90.00
_cell.angle_gamma   90.00
#
_symmetry.space_group_name_H-M   'P 1'
#
loop_
_entity.id
_entity.type
_entity.pdbx_description
1 polymer ?
#
loop_
_entity_poly.entity_id
_entity_poly.type
_entity_poly.pdbx_seq_one_letter_code
_entity_poly.pdbx_strand_id
1 'polypeptide(L)'
;MIAYYGFRMNRPPPLTDEQRRQALLKAAEARRLRAKIKELLKTGSLSLEDLLERSDTDESLGRMKVLAVLESLPRLGKVKARRTMEEIGISESRRLRGLGAQQRASLVSRFSDQS
;
A
#
# COMPACT_ATOMS: atom_id res chain seq x y z
N MET A 1 -42.11 -27.32 -6.60
CA MET A 1 -40.69 -27.64 -6.85
C MET A 1 -39.90 -26.34 -6.97
N ILE A 2 -39.45 -25.74 -5.86
CA ILE A 2 -38.42 -24.69 -5.84
C ILE A 2 -37.59 -24.89 -4.56
N ALA A 3 -36.42 -25.52 -4.69
CA ALA A 3 -35.49 -25.70 -3.60
C ALA A 3 -34.69 -24.41 -3.42
N TYR A 4 -34.88 -23.71 -2.29
CA TYR A 4 -33.97 -22.65 -1.86
C TYR A 4 -32.63 -23.28 -1.53
N TYR A 5 -31.65 -23.15 -2.44
CA TYR A 5 -30.28 -23.54 -2.19
C TYR A 5 -29.72 -22.73 -1.01
N GLY A 6 -29.43 -23.44 0.08
CA GLY A 6 -28.83 -22.90 1.28
C GLY A 6 -27.44 -22.34 1.00
N PHE A 7 -27.31 -21.01 1.07
CA PHE A 7 -26.03 -20.36 1.26
C PHE A 7 -25.50 -20.80 2.64
N ARG A 8 -24.63 -21.83 2.66
CA ARG A 8 -23.92 -22.22 3.88
C ARG A 8 -23.07 -21.02 4.31
N MET A 9 -23.57 -20.26 5.28
CA MET A 9 -22.82 -19.21 5.95
C MET A 9 -21.63 -19.85 6.65
N ASN A 10 -20.51 -19.95 5.96
CA ASN A 10 -19.24 -20.37 6.54
C ASN A 10 -18.69 -19.17 7.34
N ARG A 11 -19.22 -18.96 8.56
CA ARG A 11 -18.75 -17.88 9.43
C ARG A 11 -17.41 -18.31 10.02
N PRO A 12 -16.33 -17.54 9.84
CA PRO A 12 -15.09 -17.83 10.54
C PRO A 12 -15.34 -17.82 12.05
N PRO A 13 -14.69 -18.70 12.83
CA PRO A 13 -14.89 -18.78 14.26
C PRO A 13 -14.62 -17.40 14.91
N PRO A 14 -15.40 -17.01 15.92
CA PRO A 14 -15.18 -15.73 16.59
C PRO A 14 -13.78 -15.71 17.20
N LEU A 15 -13.03 -14.64 16.96
CA LEU A 15 -11.71 -14.45 17.57
C LEU A 15 -11.85 -14.41 19.09
N THR A 16 -10.95 -15.12 19.77
CA THR A 16 -10.82 -14.98 21.23
C THR A 16 -10.42 -13.55 21.58
N ASP A 17 -10.71 -13.10 22.79
CA ASP A 17 -10.33 -11.75 23.24
C ASP A 17 -8.82 -11.52 23.12
N GLU A 18 -8.01 -12.56 23.37
CA GLU A 18 -6.57 -12.49 23.18
C GLU A 18 -6.16 -12.33 21.71
N GLN A 19 -6.75 -13.12 20.80
CA GLN A 19 -6.49 -12.97 19.36
C GLN A 19 -6.88 -11.58 18.85
N ARG A 20 -7.99 -11.03 19.37
CA ARG A 20 -8.43 -9.67 19.06
C ARG A 20 -7.42 -8.63 19.55
N ARG A 21 -6.95 -8.74 20.79
CA ARG A 21 -5.90 -7.86 21.36
C ARG A 21 -4.63 -7.89 20.51
N GLN A 22 -4.13 -9.08 20.18
CA GLN A 22 -2.95 -9.25 19.33
C GLN A 22 -3.15 -8.67 17.92
N ALA A 23 -4.33 -8.85 17.32
CA ALA A 23 -4.64 -8.25 16.02
C ALA A 23 -4.66 -6.72 16.07
N LEU A 24 -5.18 -6.13 17.16
CA LEU A 24 -5.17 -4.68 17.37
C LEU A 24 -3.76 -4.12 17.52
N LEU A 25 -2.89 -4.80 18.29
CA LEU A 25 -1.49 -4.42 18.46
C LEU A 25 -0.75 -4.43 17.12
N LYS A 26 -0.85 -5.54 16.37
CA LYS A 26 -0.26 -5.64 15.02
C LYS A 26 -0.78 -4.56 14.07
N ALA A 27 -2.08 -4.25 14.12
CA ALA A 27 -2.66 -3.19 13.31
C ALA A 27 -2.15 -1.79 13.71
N ALA A 28 -1.89 -1.55 15.00
CA ALA A 28 -1.32 -0.30 15.49
C ALA A 28 0.13 -0.14 15.02
N GLU A 29 0.95 -1.19 15.16
CA GLU A 29 2.33 -1.24 14.65
C GLU A 29 2.40 -0.99 13.15
N ALA A 30 1.53 -1.66 12.37
CA ALA A 30 1.44 -1.44 10.93
C ALA A 30 1.05 -0.01 10.56
N ARG A 31 0.21 0.67 11.35
CA ARG A 31 -0.10 2.11 11.12
C ARG A 31 1.11 2.99 11.44
N ARG A 32 1.82 2.74 12.54
CA ARG A 32 3.02 3.48 12.93
C ARG A 32 4.13 3.35 11.90
N LEU A 33 4.41 2.13 11.44
CA LEU A 33 5.39 1.86 10.39
C LEU A 33 5.07 2.63 9.10
N ARG A 34 3.82 2.56 8.64
CA ARG A 34 3.40 3.28 7.42
C ARG A 34 3.50 4.80 7.57
N ALA A 35 3.17 5.34 8.74
CA ALA A 35 3.35 6.77 9.01
C ALA A 35 4.84 7.16 8.96
N LYS A 36 5.72 6.35 9.57
CA LYS A 36 7.16 6.59 9.54
C LYS A 36 7.72 6.58 8.13
N ILE A 37 7.31 5.63 7.29
CA ILE A 37 7.74 5.56 5.89
C ILE A 37 7.31 6.80 5.11
N LYS A 38 6.08 7.28 5.31
CA LYS A 38 5.64 8.53 4.66
C LYS A 38 6.49 9.74 5.05
N GLU A 39 6.86 9.84 6.32
CA GLU A 39 7.76 10.91 6.76
C GLU A 39 9.16 10.78 6.14
N LEU A 40 9.71 9.56 6.05
CA LEU A 40 11.02 9.33 5.42
C LEU A 40 11.02 9.64 3.92
N LEU A 41 9.95 9.29 3.21
CA LEU A 41 9.76 9.67 1.80
C LEU A 41 9.69 11.19 1.65
N LYS A 42 8.96 11.86 2.54
CA LYS A 42 8.78 13.32 2.51
C LYS A 42 10.09 14.07 2.74
N THR A 43 10.97 13.54 3.60
CA THR A 43 12.29 14.12 3.88
C THR A 43 13.35 13.73 2.84
N GLY A 44 13.05 12.82 1.91
CA GLY A 44 14.02 12.25 0.98
C GLY A 44 15.00 11.27 1.63
N SER A 45 14.77 10.87 2.90
CA SER A 45 15.63 9.92 3.62
C SER A 45 15.40 8.46 3.21
N LEU A 46 14.39 8.20 2.38
CA LEU A 46 14.08 6.91 1.78
C LEU A 46 13.65 7.18 0.34
N SER A 47 14.28 6.51 -0.62
CA SER A 47 13.90 6.63 -2.02
C SER A 47 12.61 5.84 -2.30
N LEU A 48 11.93 6.16 -3.42
CA LEU A 48 10.78 5.38 -3.87
C LEU A 48 11.20 3.95 -4.24
N GLU A 49 12.39 3.78 -4.81
CA GLU A 49 12.96 2.49 -5.18
C GLU A 49 13.17 1.60 -3.95
N ASP A 50 13.84 2.11 -2.93
CA ASP A 50 14.07 1.39 -1.66
C ASP A 50 12.75 0.93 -1.02
N LEU A 51 11.74 1.80 -1.05
CA LEU A 51 10.42 1.45 -0.52
C LEU A 51 9.77 0.32 -1.33
N LEU A 52 9.87 0.38 -2.66
CA LEU A 52 9.31 -0.66 -3.52
C LEU A 52 9.96 -2.01 -3.22
N GLU A 53 11.28 -2.08 -3.13
CA GLU A 53 12.01 -3.30 -2.76
C GLU A 53 11.59 -3.83 -1.37
N ARG A 54 11.55 -2.96 -0.36
CA ARG A 54 11.09 -3.34 0.99
C ARG A 54 9.66 -3.85 0.99
N SER A 55 8.81 -3.33 0.11
CA SER A 55 7.39 -3.70 0.02
C SER A 55 7.15 -5.11 -0.53
N ASP A 56 8.16 -5.74 -1.15
CA ASP A 56 8.06 -7.10 -1.66
C ASP A 56 8.12 -8.14 -0.52
N THR A 57 8.84 -7.81 0.57
CA THR A 57 8.98 -8.68 1.75
C THR A 57 8.10 -8.23 2.92
N ASP A 58 7.94 -6.92 3.16
CA ASP A 58 7.12 -6.40 4.24
C ASP A 58 5.64 -6.30 3.82
N GLU A 59 4.79 -7.13 4.44
CA GLU A 59 3.36 -7.17 4.14
C GLU A 59 2.63 -5.85 4.46
N SER A 60 3.03 -5.13 5.52
CA SER A 60 2.42 -3.85 5.90
C SER A 60 2.70 -2.79 4.83
N LEU A 61 3.92 -2.77 4.29
CA LEU A 61 4.33 -1.86 3.23
C LEU A 61 3.72 -2.26 1.88
N GLY A 62 3.77 -3.54 1.51
CA GLY A 62 3.17 -4.06 0.28
C GLY A 62 1.68 -3.75 0.16
N ARG A 63 0.98 -3.64 1.31
CA ARG A 63 -0.43 -3.25 1.39
C ARG A 63 -0.67 -1.73 1.32
N MET A 64 0.35 -0.87 1.25
CA MET A 64 0.13 0.57 1.07
C MET A 64 -0.46 0.87 -0.32
N LYS A 65 -1.37 1.87 -0.39
CA LYS A 65 -1.86 2.38 -1.67
C LYS A 65 -0.76 3.18 -2.36
N VAL A 66 -0.60 2.98 -3.66
CA VAL A 66 0.39 3.69 -4.48
C VAL A 66 0.14 5.21 -4.41
N LEU A 67 -1.11 5.63 -4.57
CA LEU A 67 -1.50 7.04 -4.48
C LEU A 67 -1.02 7.71 -3.18
N ALA A 68 -1.21 7.05 -2.04
CA ALA A 68 -0.84 7.59 -0.73
C ALA A 68 0.68 7.66 -0.52
N VAL A 69 1.45 6.82 -1.21
CA VAL A 69 2.92 6.86 -1.23
C VAL A 69 3.39 8.02 -2.09
N LEU A 70 2.85 8.17 -3.30
CA LEU A 70 3.19 9.26 -4.21
C LEU A 70 2.85 10.63 -3.61
N GLU A 71 1.72 10.78 -2.92
CA GLU A 71 1.35 12.00 -2.19
C GLU A 71 2.30 12.34 -1.03
N SER A 72 3.14 11.40 -0.60
CA SER A 72 4.13 11.62 0.47
C SER A 72 5.49 12.06 -0.09
N LEU A 73 5.70 11.98 -1.41
CA LEU A 73 6.92 12.45 -2.04
C LEU A 73 6.96 13.98 -2.08
N PRO A 74 8.16 14.59 -1.97
CA PRO A 74 8.29 16.03 -2.04
C PRO A 74 7.74 16.56 -3.38
N ARG A 75 7.01 17.67 -3.32
CA ARG A 75 6.45 18.39 -4.50
C ARG A 75 5.34 17.62 -5.25
N LEU A 76 4.86 16.48 -4.74
CA LEU A 76 3.74 15.72 -5.28
C LEU A 76 2.48 15.85 -4.41
N GLY A 77 1.60 16.78 -4.78
CA GLY A 77 0.25 16.87 -4.21
C GLY A 77 -0.73 15.89 -4.87
N LYS A 78 -1.95 15.82 -4.31
CA LYS A 78 -3.04 14.93 -4.77
C LYS A 78 -3.27 14.93 -6.29
N VAL A 79 -3.26 16.12 -6.91
CA VAL A 79 -3.50 16.27 -8.35
C VAL A 79 -2.35 15.69 -9.17
N LYS A 80 -1.10 16.03 -8.83
CA LYS A 80 0.08 15.53 -9.55
C LYS A 80 0.22 14.01 -9.37
N ALA A 81 -0.02 13.49 -8.17
CA ALA A 81 0.07 12.06 -7.89
C ALA A 81 -0.92 11.24 -8.75
N ARG A 82 -2.19 11.66 -8.83
CA ARG A 82 -3.18 10.99 -9.70
C ARG A 82 -2.80 11.06 -11.17
N ARG A 83 -2.41 12.25 -11.64
CA ARG A 83 -1.98 12.44 -13.03
C ARG A 83 -0.79 11.53 -13.38
N THR A 84 0.21 11.42 -12.50
CA THR A 84 1.34 10.49 -12.72
C THR A 84 0.87 9.05 -12.78
N MET A 85 -0.08 8.64 -11.94
CA MET A 85 -0.65 7.29 -12.00
C MET A 85 -1.41 7.05 -13.32
N GLU A 86 -2.20 8.02 -13.79
CA GLU A 86 -2.91 7.95 -15.07
C GLU A 86 -1.94 7.83 -16.25
N GLU A 87 -0.90 8.67 -16.29
CA GLU A 87 0.14 8.67 -17.33
C GLU A 87 0.88 7.33 -17.41
N ILE A 88 1.09 6.64 -16.29
CA ILE A 88 1.75 5.33 -16.22
C ILE A 88 0.74 4.17 -16.41
N GLY A 89 -0.57 4.43 -16.36
CA GLY A 89 -1.61 3.41 -16.43
C GLY A 89 -1.77 2.59 -15.14
N ILE A 90 -1.68 3.24 -13.98
CA ILE A 90 -1.86 2.63 -12.65
C ILE A 90 -3.26 2.99 -12.11
N SER A 91 -4.07 1.98 -11.78
CA SER A 91 -5.36 2.19 -11.12
C SER A 91 -5.23 2.87 -9.76
N GLU A 92 -6.13 3.80 -9.41
CA GLU A 92 -6.17 4.46 -8.10
C GLU A 92 -6.28 3.50 -6.90
N SER A 93 -6.86 2.33 -7.12
CA SER A 93 -7.02 1.30 -6.09
C SER A 93 -5.75 0.47 -5.84
N ARG A 94 -4.70 0.67 -6.67
CA ARG A 94 -3.51 -0.17 -6.68
C ARG A 94 -2.69 -0.01 -5.40
N ARG A 95 -2.05 -1.11 -5.01
CA ARG A 95 -1.15 -1.22 -3.87
C ARG A 95 0.27 -1.55 -4.34
N LEU A 96 1.29 -1.25 -3.52
CA LEU A 96 2.70 -1.42 -3.89
C LEU A 96 3.01 -2.82 -4.42
N ARG A 97 2.60 -3.86 -3.68
CA ARG A 97 2.82 -5.26 -4.08
C ARG A 97 2.08 -5.67 -5.36
N GLY A 98 1.11 -4.87 -5.79
CA GLY A 98 0.35 -5.11 -7.01
C GLY A 98 0.89 -4.38 -8.25
N LEU A 99 1.96 -3.60 -8.12
CA LEU A 99 2.55 -2.93 -9.28
C LEU A 99 3.26 -3.95 -10.19
N GLY A 100 2.95 -3.91 -11.48
CA GLY A 100 3.68 -4.69 -12.48
C GLY A 100 5.11 -4.18 -12.68
N ALA A 101 6.00 -5.01 -13.20
CA ALA A 101 7.42 -4.67 -13.38
C ALA A 101 7.62 -3.36 -14.19
N GLN A 102 6.88 -3.19 -15.29
CA GLN A 102 6.93 -1.97 -16.10
C GLN A 102 6.45 -0.73 -15.33
N GLN A 103 5.36 -0.84 -14.57
CA GLN A 103 4.85 0.26 -13.75
C GLN A 103 5.86 0.68 -12.68
N ARG A 104 6.55 -0.28 -12.05
CA ARG A 104 7.61 -0.02 -11.08
C ARG A 104 8.79 0.70 -11.75
N ALA A 105 9.25 0.19 -12.90
CA ALA A 105 10.33 0.83 -13.65
C ALA A 105 9.98 2.27 -14.08
N SER A 106 8.75 2.50 -14.57
CA SER A 106 8.28 3.84 -14.92
C SER A 106 8.23 4.79 -13.72
N LEU A 107 7.80 4.30 -12.55
CA LEU A 107 7.81 5.09 -11.32
C LEU A 107 9.24 5.42 -10.87
N VAL A 108 10.14 4.44 -10.83
CA VAL A 108 11.55 4.66 -10.43
C VAL A 108 12.23 5.63 -11.38
N SER A 109 12.11 5.41 -12.70
CA SER A 109 12.67 6.33 -13.70
C SER A 109 12.12 7.75 -13.60
N ARG A 110 10.85 7.92 -13.21
CA ARG A 110 10.25 9.25 -13.06
C ARG A 110 10.78 10.02 -11.86
N PHE A 111 11.25 9.32 -10.82
CA PHE A 111 11.64 9.87 -9.52
C PHE A 111 13.08 9.56 -9.12
N SER A 112 13.93 9.08 -10.04
CA SER A 112 15.33 8.72 -9.78
C SER A 112 16.14 9.86 -9.18
N ASP A 113 15.86 11.09 -9.61
CA ASP A 113 16.62 12.29 -9.23
C ASP A 113 16.20 12.89 -7.87
N GLN A 114 15.30 12.22 -7.14
CA GLN A 114 14.81 12.70 -5.83
C GLN A 114 15.49 11.98 -4.63
N SER A 115 16.64 11.35 -4.88
CA SER A 115 17.46 10.68 -3.85
C SER A 115 18.50 11.64 -3.27
#